data_AF-A0A8J3SVM5-F1
#
_entry.id   AF-A0A8J3SVM5-F1
#
_cell.length_a   1.000
_cell.length_b   1.000
_cell.length_c   1.000
_cell.angle_alpha   90.00
_cell.angle_beta   90.00
_cell.angle_gamma   90.00
#
_symmetry.space_group_name_H-M   'P 1'
#
loop_
_entity.id
_entity.type
_entity.pdbx_description
1 polymer ?
#
loop_
_entity_poly.entity_id
_entity_poly.type
_entity_poly.pdbx_seq_one_letter_code
_entity_poly.pdbx_strand_id
1 'polypeptide(L)'
;MSWVQPVRIPADVEQEDKILAGFTARQVLILGVTGALPYAGYLAFGERLPLPAVAAIALPVAITGILLAIGRHDGISLDRYLLAALRHRCAPRRLVTMPGDIPTPPAWISARPGPLPAPLRLPARGVGMDGLIDLGDDGMTAIAEVSTVSFALRTPEEQDALVAVFGRWLNSLSGPVQILVRAERVDLTATVAGLRDRIPELPHPALAHAAREHAAFLADLSARHDLLRRQVLLIVREPAAGGNGRASAAARALRRMDEASRVLSACGLVVKLLDARDVTALLASCFAPTAPPLPDAAGPDQVITAGGEW
;
A
#
# COMPACT_ATOMS: atom_id res chain seq x y z
N MET A 1 -24.55 -28.02 -13.64
CA MET A 1 -23.34 -27.18 -13.82
C MET A 1 -23.76 -25.88 -14.51
N SER A 2 -24.37 -24.95 -13.78
CA SER A 2 -24.60 -23.60 -14.27
C SER A 2 -23.29 -22.82 -14.11
N TRP A 3 -22.50 -22.78 -15.17
CA TRP A 3 -21.40 -21.83 -15.24
C TRP A 3 -22.02 -20.43 -15.17
N VAL A 4 -21.85 -19.77 -14.03
CA VAL A 4 -22.12 -18.33 -13.91
C VAL A 4 -21.30 -17.67 -15.01
N GLN A 5 -22.00 -17.11 -16.00
CA GLN A 5 -21.36 -16.30 -17.04
C GLN A 5 -20.49 -15.26 -16.32
N PRO A 6 -19.16 -15.26 -16.51
CA PRO A 6 -18.30 -14.31 -15.82
C PRO A 6 -18.74 -12.91 -16.25
N VAL A 7 -19.39 -12.20 -15.34
CA VAL A 7 -19.74 -10.79 -15.53
C VAL A 7 -18.42 -10.06 -15.73
N ARG A 8 -18.22 -9.48 -16.91
CA ARG A 8 -17.05 -8.65 -17.16
C ARG A 8 -17.18 -7.38 -16.32
N ILE A 9 -16.58 -7.41 -15.14
CA ILE A 9 -16.40 -6.22 -14.31
C ILE A 9 -15.44 -5.31 -15.08
N PRO A 10 -15.83 -4.06 -15.39
CA PRO A 10 -14.92 -3.09 -15.99
C PRO A 10 -13.69 -2.94 -15.10
N ALA A 11 -12.49 -3.04 -15.68
CA ALA A 11 -11.24 -2.95 -14.92
C ALA A 11 -11.01 -1.56 -14.31
N ASP A 12 -11.74 -0.54 -14.77
CA ASP A 12 -11.63 0.85 -14.35
C ASP A 12 -12.95 1.30 -13.72
N VAL A 13 -13.07 1.10 -12.41
CA VAL A 13 -14.27 1.45 -11.62
C VAL A 13 -14.31 2.96 -11.33
N GLU A 14 -13.19 3.68 -11.49
CA GLU A 14 -13.08 5.13 -11.29
C GLU A 14 -13.12 5.90 -12.62
N GLN A 15 -14.07 5.58 -13.49
CA GLN A 15 -14.23 6.33 -14.73
C GLN A 15 -14.86 7.71 -14.45
N GLU A 16 -14.16 8.79 -14.78
CA GLU A 16 -14.68 10.15 -14.63
C GLU A 16 -15.96 10.36 -15.47
N ASP A 17 -16.96 11.01 -14.86
CA ASP A 17 -18.22 11.34 -15.53
C ASP A 17 -18.01 12.27 -16.74
N LYS A 18 -18.66 11.92 -17.85
CA LYS A 18 -18.66 12.70 -19.09
C LYS A 18 -19.79 13.71 -19.05
N ILE A 19 -19.45 15.00 -19.11
CA ILE A 19 -20.42 16.10 -18.89
C ILE A 19 -20.86 16.71 -20.21
N LEU A 20 -19.96 16.85 -21.19
CA LEU A 20 -20.26 17.55 -22.44
C LEU A 20 -19.65 16.82 -23.64
N ALA A 21 -20.47 16.40 -24.59
CA ALA A 21 -20.05 15.77 -25.85
C ALA A 21 -19.05 14.60 -25.69
N GLY A 22 -19.13 13.87 -24.58
CA GLY A 22 -18.23 12.75 -24.28
C GLY A 22 -16.92 13.12 -23.58
N PHE A 23 -16.70 14.40 -23.26
CA PHE A 23 -15.55 14.89 -22.49
C PHE A 23 -15.85 15.01 -21.00
N THR A 24 -14.84 14.80 -20.16
CA THR A 24 -14.94 15.00 -18.71
C THR A 24 -14.90 16.48 -18.36
N ALA A 25 -15.39 16.85 -17.17
CA ALA A 25 -15.33 18.23 -16.67
C ALA A 25 -13.92 18.84 -16.81
N ARG A 26 -12.90 18.03 -16.50
CA ARG A 26 -11.50 18.40 -16.55
C ARG A 26 -11.05 18.72 -17.98
N GLN A 27 -11.43 17.88 -18.95
CA GLN A 27 -11.08 18.08 -20.35
C GLN A 27 -11.73 19.34 -20.92
N VAL A 28 -13.01 19.59 -20.60
CA VAL A 28 -13.71 20.81 -20.99
C VAL A 28 -13.03 22.05 -20.40
N LEU A 29 -12.62 21.99 -19.13
CA LEU A 29 -11.89 23.09 -18.49
C LEU A 29 -10.55 23.36 -19.18
N ILE A 30 -9.75 22.32 -19.47
CA ILE A 30 -8.45 22.47 -20.15
C ILE A 30 -8.64 23.09 -21.53
N LEU A 31 -9.57 22.56 -22.33
CA LEU A 31 -9.84 23.07 -23.67
C LEU A 31 -10.39 24.51 -23.63
N GLY A 32 -11.29 24.80 -22.69
CA GLY A 32 -11.86 26.13 -22.49
C GLY A 32 -10.79 27.17 -22.12
N VAL A 33 -9.92 26.86 -21.16
CA VAL A 33 -8.81 27.74 -20.75
C VAL A 33 -7.80 27.92 -21.90
N THR A 34 -7.47 26.84 -22.61
CA THR A 34 -6.54 26.88 -23.76
C THR A 34 -7.10 27.72 -24.90
N GLY A 35 -8.41 27.73 -25.12
CA GLY A 35 -9.05 28.59 -26.13
C GLY A 35 -9.21 30.05 -25.68
N ALA A 36 -9.58 30.26 -24.41
CA ALA A 36 -9.85 31.59 -23.86
C ALA A 36 -8.57 32.45 -23.74
N LEU A 37 -7.43 31.86 -23.38
CA LEU A 37 -6.16 32.58 -23.19
C LEU A 37 -5.64 33.25 -24.47
N PRO A 38 -5.48 32.55 -25.61
CA PRO A 38 -5.10 33.16 -26.88
C PRO A 38 -6.14 34.17 -27.38
N TYR A 39 -7.43 33.90 -27.16
CA TYR A 39 -8.50 34.81 -27.57
C TYR A 39 -8.46 36.13 -26.80
N ALA A 40 -8.28 36.07 -25.47
CA ALA A 40 -8.09 37.27 -24.64
C ALA A 40 -6.81 38.03 -25.02
N GLY A 41 -5.72 37.33 -25.33
CA GLY A 41 -4.49 37.93 -25.86
C GLY A 41 -4.72 38.62 -27.20
N TYR A 42 -5.51 38.03 -28.10
CA TYR A 42 -5.89 38.64 -29.36
C TYR A 42 -6.74 39.91 -29.15
N LEU A 43 -7.70 39.90 -28.23
CA LEU A 43 -8.49 41.10 -27.92
C LEU A 43 -7.62 42.24 -27.35
N ALA A 44 -6.60 41.92 -26.55
CA ALA A 44 -5.75 42.92 -25.91
C ALA A 44 -4.64 43.49 -26.83
N PHE A 45 -4.15 42.69 -27.78
CA PHE A 45 -2.95 43.01 -28.56
C PHE A 45 -3.09 42.82 -30.07
N GLY A 46 -4.25 42.38 -30.55
CA GLY A 46 -4.48 42.01 -31.96
C GLY A 46 -4.31 43.16 -32.94
N GLU A 47 -4.59 44.40 -32.53
CA GLU A 47 -4.34 45.59 -33.37
C GLU A 47 -2.84 45.93 -33.48
N ARG A 48 -2.01 45.43 -32.57
CA ARG A 48 -0.56 45.71 -32.51
C ARG A 48 0.29 44.61 -33.14
N LEU A 49 -0.29 43.44 -33.42
CA LEU A 49 0.43 42.27 -33.91
C LEU A 49 -0.11 41.84 -35.28
N PRO A 50 0.77 41.58 -36.27
CA PRO A 50 0.31 41.02 -37.54
C PRO A 50 -0.28 39.62 -37.31
N LEU A 51 -1.38 39.31 -38.00
CA LEU A 51 -2.07 38.01 -37.99
C LEU A 51 -1.15 36.77 -37.97
N PRO A 52 -0.09 36.67 -38.80
CA PRO A 52 0.82 35.51 -38.74
C PRO A 52 1.54 35.35 -37.40
N ALA A 53 1.87 36.45 -36.71
CA ALA A 53 2.52 36.39 -35.40
C ALA A 53 1.56 35.87 -34.33
N VAL A 54 0.28 36.27 -34.38
CA VAL A 54 -0.76 35.74 -33.49
C VAL A 54 -0.95 34.25 -33.73
N ALA A 55 -1.07 33.82 -34.99
CA ALA A 55 -1.23 32.41 -35.35
C ALA A 55 -0.03 31.56 -34.90
N ALA A 56 1.19 32.07 -35.05
CA ALA A 56 2.41 31.38 -34.63
C ALA A 56 2.48 31.12 -33.11
N ILE A 57 1.82 31.94 -32.30
CA ILE A 57 1.74 31.76 -30.84
C ILE A 57 0.51 30.92 -30.45
N ALA A 58 -0.64 31.20 -31.05
CA ALA A 58 -1.90 30.55 -30.70
C ALA A 58 -1.92 29.06 -31.10
N LEU A 59 -1.34 28.71 -32.25
CA LEU A 59 -1.38 27.35 -32.77
C LEU A 59 -0.63 26.34 -31.87
N PRO A 60 0.62 26.58 -31.43
CA PRO A 60 1.30 25.70 -30.47
C PRO A 60 0.55 25.56 -29.14
N VAL A 61 -0.04 26.65 -28.64
CA VAL A 61 -0.83 26.63 -27.39
C VAL A 61 -2.06 25.75 -27.55
N ALA A 62 -2.80 25.92 -28.65
CA ALA A 62 -3.98 25.11 -28.96
C ALA A 62 -3.61 23.61 -29.10
N ILE A 63 -2.56 23.30 -29.86
CA ILE A 63 -2.07 21.92 -30.02
C ILE A 63 -1.69 21.32 -28.66
N THR A 64 -0.96 22.06 -27.84
CA THR A 64 -0.52 21.60 -26.51
C THR A 64 -1.72 21.35 -25.59
N GLY A 65 -2.72 22.24 -25.55
CA GLY A 65 -3.91 22.03 -24.73
C GLY A 65 -4.79 20.87 -25.20
N ILE A 66 -4.88 20.64 -26.52
CA ILE A 66 -5.56 19.45 -27.07
C ILE A 66 -4.83 18.17 -26.66
N LEU A 67 -3.50 18.14 -26.80
CA LEU A 67 -2.67 17.01 -26.37
C LEU A 67 -2.78 16.76 -24.87
N LEU A 68 -2.86 17.81 -24.04
CA LEU A 68 -3.04 17.69 -22.59
C LEU A 68 -4.44 17.17 -22.21
N ALA A 69 -5.48 17.59 -22.94
CA ALA A 69 -6.85 17.17 -22.67
C ALA A 69 -7.13 15.72 -23.10
N ILE A 70 -6.61 15.30 -24.26
CA ILE A 70 -6.92 14.00 -24.87
C ILE A 70 -5.82 12.97 -24.62
N GLY A 71 -4.56 13.41 -24.57
CA GLY A 71 -3.41 12.53 -24.45
C GLY A 71 -3.44 11.71 -23.17
N ARG A 72 -3.09 10.43 -23.31
CA ARG A 72 -2.91 9.48 -22.21
C ARG A 72 -1.58 8.79 -22.36
N HIS A 73 -0.93 8.55 -21.23
CA HIS A 73 0.28 7.76 -21.11
C HIS A 73 0.05 6.75 -19.97
N ASP A 74 0.14 5.45 -20.29
CA ASP A 74 -0.06 4.36 -19.34
C ASP A 74 -1.35 4.46 -18.49
N GLY A 75 -2.44 4.90 -19.13
CA GLY A 75 -3.75 5.08 -18.48
C GLY A 75 -3.92 6.39 -17.71
N ILE A 76 -2.86 7.16 -17.48
CA ILE A 76 -2.89 8.47 -16.84
C ILE A 76 -3.00 9.56 -17.91
N SER A 77 -3.76 10.62 -17.64
CA SER A 77 -3.86 11.75 -18.55
C SER A 77 -2.58 12.59 -18.58
N LEU A 78 -2.28 13.16 -19.75
CA LEU A 78 -1.00 13.83 -20.01
C LEU A 78 -0.80 15.08 -19.13
N ASP A 79 -1.88 15.78 -18.75
CA ASP A 79 -1.86 16.87 -17.76
C ASP A 79 -1.37 16.42 -16.37
N ARG A 80 -1.92 15.31 -15.86
CA ARG A 80 -1.51 14.73 -14.58
C ARG A 80 -0.08 14.22 -14.64
N TYR A 81 0.29 13.57 -15.75
CA TYR A 81 1.64 13.09 -15.98
C TYR A 81 2.66 14.23 -16.01
N LEU A 82 2.41 15.30 -16.77
CA LEU A 82 3.28 16.47 -16.85
C LEU A 82 3.42 17.15 -15.49
N LEU A 83 2.32 17.28 -14.76
CA LEU A 83 2.33 17.88 -13.43
C LEU A 83 3.09 17.00 -12.41
N ALA A 84 2.96 15.68 -12.48
CA ALA A 84 3.77 14.75 -11.70
C ALA A 84 5.26 14.85 -12.07
N ALA A 85 5.59 14.93 -13.35
CA ALA A 85 6.96 15.10 -13.83
C ALA A 85 7.58 16.44 -13.39
N LEU A 86 6.81 17.54 -13.46
CA LEU A 86 7.23 18.85 -12.96
C LEU A 86 7.45 18.83 -11.45
N ARG A 87 6.52 18.24 -10.68
CA ARG A 87 6.67 18.06 -9.23
C ARG A 87 7.89 17.22 -8.90
N HIS A 88 8.12 16.11 -9.61
CA HIS A 88 9.29 15.26 -9.43
C HIS A 88 10.59 15.99 -9.76
N ARG A 89 10.60 16.81 -10.81
CA ARG A 89 11.78 17.61 -11.19
C ARG A 89 12.10 18.68 -10.15
N CYS A 90 11.07 19.29 -9.55
CA CYS A 90 11.22 20.29 -8.49
C CYS A 90 11.41 19.68 -7.09
N ALA A 91 11.21 18.37 -6.92
CA ALA A 91 11.32 17.70 -5.64
C ALA A 91 12.79 17.65 -5.17
N PRO A 92 13.05 17.80 -3.87
CA PRO A 92 14.40 17.68 -3.31
C PRO A 92 14.95 16.26 -3.54
N ARG A 93 16.15 16.17 -4.11
CA ARG A 93 16.81 14.88 -4.42
C ARG A 93 17.59 14.27 -3.26
N ARG A 94 17.86 15.05 -2.22
CA ARG A 94 18.59 14.61 -1.03
C ARG A 94 17.60 14.54 0.12
N LEU A 95 17.25 13.32 0.53
CA LEU A 95 16.29 13.07 1.59
C LEU A 95 16.99 12.43 2.79
N VAL A 96 16.64 12.84 4.00
CA VAL A 96 17.22 12.30 5.25
C VAL A 96 16.12 11.80 6.18
N THR A 97 16.39 10.71 6.89
CA THR A 97 15.43 10.03 7.81
C THR A 97 15.23 10.75 9.14
N MET A 98 15.84 11.92 9.35
CA MET A 98 15.70 12.69 10.59
C MET A 98 14.25 13.18 10.78
N PRO A 99 13.61 12.86 11.92
CA PRO A 99 12.33 13.46 12.28
C PRO A 99 12.56 14.91 12.72
N GLY A 100 12.01 15.87 11.97
CA GLY A 100 12.00 17.29 12.34
C GLY A 100 12.78 18.20 11.39
N ASP A 101 12.99 19.44 11.85
CA ASP A 101 13.76 20.43 11.09
C ASP A 101 15.23 20.06 11.08
N ILE A 102 15.83 20.11 9.90
CA ILE A 102 17.24 19.77 9.70
C ILE A 102 18.07 20.91 10.29
N PRO A 103 18.87 20.68 11.34
CA PRO A 103 19.64 21.73 11.97
C PRO A 103 20.61 22.33 10.95
N THR A 104 20.74 23.66 10.99
CA THR A 104 21.72 24.35 10.14
C THR A 104 23.13 23.93 10.55
N PRO A 105 24.04 23.73 9.57
CA PRO A 105 25.40 23.36 9.88
C PRO A 105 26.06 24.45 10.75
N PRO A 106 26.80 24.08 11.81
CA PRO A 106 27.54 25.03 12.62
C PRO A 106 28.49 25.88 11.78
N ALA A 107 28.63 27.17 12.13
CA ALA A 107 29.39 28.16 11.35
C ALA A 107 30.89 27.83 11.14
N TRP A 108 31.45 26.92 11.95
CA TRP A 108 32.84 26.47 11.84
C TRP A 108 33.06 25.36 10.79
N ILE A 109 31.98 24.80 10.22
CA ILE A 109 32.08 23.81 9.14
C ILE A 109 32.13 24.53 7.79
N SER A 110 33.30 24.52 7.16
CA SER A 110 33.48 24.99 5.77
C SER A 110 33.00 23.93 4.76
N ALA A 111 31.70 23.62 4.77
CA ALA A 111 31.09 22.81 3.74
C ALA A 111 30.73 23.68 2.52
N ARG A 112 30.86 23.14 1.30
CA ARG A 112 30.38 23.84 0.10
C ARG A 112 28.87 24.11 0.25
N PRO A 113 28.41 25.36 0.07
CA PRO A 113 26.99 25.68 0.12
C PRO A 113 26.29 24.95 -1.02
N GLY A 114 25.59 23.88 -0.66
CA GLY A 114 24.69 23.15 -1.54
C GLY A 114 23.26 23.24 -1.02
N PRO A 115 22.26 22.78 -1.80
CA PRO A 115 20.91 22.67 -1.30
C PRO A 115 20.90 21.76 -0.07
N LEU A 116 20.30 22.25 1.01
CA LEU A 116 20.09 21.47 2.22
C LEU A 116 19.25 20.23 1.88
N PRO A 117 19.52 19.07 2.52
CA PRO A 117 18.64 17.93 2.39
C PRO A 117 17.23 18.30 2.88
N ALA A 118 16.23 17.57 2.40
CA ALA A 118 14.86 17.67 2.90
C ALA A 118 14.52 16.42 3.74
N PRO A 119 13.56 16.51 4.68
CA PRO A 119 13.16 15.34 5.45
C PRO A 119 12.48 14.29 4.55
N LEU A 120 12.85 13.03 4.72
CA LEU A 120 12.20 11.90 4.08
C LEU A 120 10.83 11.68 4.75
N ARG A 121 9.76 11.98 4.02
CA ARG A 121 8.39 11.71 4.47
C ARG A 121 7.97 10.34 3.96
N LEU A 122 7.93 9.36 4.87
CA LEU A 122 7.40 8.04 4.57
C LEU A 122 5.86 8.07 4.56
N PRO A 123 5.20 7.22 3.74
CA PRO A 123 3.73 7.12 3.71
C PRO A 123 3.11 6.74 5.07
N ALA A 124 3.84 5.96 5.87
CA ALA A 124 3.50 5.69 7.26
C ALA A 124 4.40 6.54 8.18
N ARG A 125 3.80 7.28 9.11
CA ARG A 125 4.49 8.04 10.15
C ARG A 125 4.99 7.16 11.29
N GLY A 126 4.27 6.07 11.59
CA GLY A 126 4.64 5.12 12.63
C GLY A 126 3.63 3.99 12.79
N VAL A 127 4.00 3.01 13.60
CA VAL A 127 3.16 1.87 13.99
C VAL A 127 2.97 1.92 15.51
N GLY A 128 1.72 1.97 15.97
CA GLY A 128 1.37 1.92 17.38
C GLY A 128 1.56 0.52 17.96
N MET A 129 1.67 0.41 19.29
CA MET A 129 1.80 -0.88 19.99
C MET A 129 0.60 -1.83 19.76
N ASP A 130 -0.55 -1.26 19.41
CA ASP A 130 -1.77 -1.95 19.02
C ASP A 130 -1.77 -2.44 17.55
N GLY A 131 -0.67 -2.26 16.83
CA GLY A 131 -0.53 -2.63 15.42
C GLY A 131 -1.17 -1.64 14.44
N LEU A 132 -1.70 -0.51 14.91
CA LEU A 132 -2.26 0.50 14.02
C LEU A 132 -1.17 1.32 13.34
N ILE A 133 -1.34 1.56 12.03
CA ILE A 133 -0.44 2.38 11.22
C ILE A 133 -1.00 3.79 11.14
N ASP A 134 -0.21 4.79 11.54
CA ASP A 134 -0.50 6.20 11.34
C ASP A 134 -0.04 6.63 9.94
N LEU A 135 -0.99 6.94 9.05
CA LEU A 135 -0.72 7.47 7.70
C LEU A 135 -0.73 9.01 7.68
N GLY A 136 -0.82 9.66 8.85
CA GLY A 136 -0.84 11.09 8.98
C GLY A 136 -2.16 11.69 8.52
N ASP A 137 -2.09 12.49 7.44
CA ASP A 137 -3.27 13.19 6.91
C ASP A 137 -4.22 12.21 6.21
N ASP A 138 -3.69 11.04 5.83
CA ASP A 138 -4.42 9.95 5.20
C ASP A 138 -5.21 9.07 6.20
N GLY A 139 -5.00 9.25 7.52
CA GLY A 139 -5.76 8.58 8.58
C GLY A 139 -5.04 7.40 9.25
N MET A 140 -5.81 6.49 9.82
CA MET A 140 -5.31 5.31 10.56
C MET A 140 -5.65 4.03 9.80
N THR A 141 -4.76 3.04 9.86
CA THR A 141 -4.96 1.74 9.19
C THR A 141 -4.73 0.58 10.15
N ALA A 142 -5.63 -0.41 10.10
CA ALA A 142 -5.47 -1.70 10.75
C ALA A 142 -5.23 -2.80 9.70
N ILE A 143 -4.34 -3.74 10.00
CA ILE A 143 -4.05 -4.90 9.14
C ILE A 143 -4.30 -6.19 9.92
N ALA A 144 -5.01 -7.12 9.30
CA ALA A 144 -5.16 -8.48 9.80
C ALA A 144 -4.73 -9.50 8.76
N GLU A 145 -4.10 -10.58 9.21
CA GLU A 145 -3.88 -11.77 8.39
C GLU A 145 -5.11 -12.68 8.47
N VAL A 146 -5.58 -13.15 7.31
CA VAL A 146 -6.77 -13.99 7.18
C VAL A 146 -6.34 -15.38 6.73
N SER A 147 -6.84 -16.41 7.41
CA SER A 147 -6.62 -17.79 6.98
C SER A 147 -7.34 -18.09 5.66
N THR A 148 -7.08 -19.28 5.11
CA THR A 148 -7.77 -19.75 3.91
C THR A 148 -8.55 -21.02 4.21
N VAL A 149 -9.56 -21.30 3.39
CA VAL A 149 -10.34 -22.55 3.43
C VAL A 149 -10.29 -23.24 2.08
N SER A 150 -10.35 -24.58 2.08
CA SER A 150 -10.37 -25.39 0.86
C SER A 150 -11.74 -25.34 0.17
N PHE A 151 -12.09 -24.18 -0.41
CA PHE A 151 -13.41 -23.91 -1.00
C PHE A 151 -13.84 -24.94 -2.05
N ALA A 152 -12.92 -25.34 -2.93
CA ALA A 152 -13.21 -26.30 -4.00
C ALA A 152 -13.50 -27.73 -3.52
N LEU A 153 -13.14 -28.07 -2.27
CA LEU A 153 -13.41 -29.39 -1.69
C LEU A 153 -14.75 -29.46 -0.94
N ARG A 154 -15.49 -28.34 -0.89
CA ARG A 154 -16.80 -28.24 -0.21
C ARG A 154 -17.94 -28.68 -1.13
N THR A 155 -19.05 -29.11 -0.56
CA THR A 155 -20.26 -29.42 -1.36
C THR A 155 -20.82 -28.14 -2.00
N PRO A 156 -21.62 -28.22 -3.09
CA PRO A 156 -22.22 -27.05 -3.70
C PRO A 156 -23.02 -26.19 -2.71
N GLU A 157 -23.77 -26.82 -1.81
CA GLU A 157 -24.57 -26.12 -0.79
C GLU A 157 -23.68 -25.39 0.22
N GLU A 158 -22.58 -26.01 0.63
CA GLU A 158 -21.58 -25.37 1.49
C GLU A 158 -20.90 -24.20 0.78
N GLN A 159 -20.58 -24.35 -0.51
CA GLN A 159 -20.00 -23.27 -1.31
C GLN A 159 -20.96 -22.08 -1.42
N ASP A 160 -22.24 -22.33 -1.72
CA ASP A 160 -23.28 -21.29 -1.79
C ASP A 160 -23.46 -20.59 -0.44
N ALA A 161 -23.43 -21.34 0.66
CA ALA A 161 -23.49 -20.78 2.01
C ALA A 161 -22.29 -19.86 2.31
N LEU A 162 -21.07 -20.29 1.97
CA LEU A 162 -19.85 -19.48 2.12
C LEU A 162 -19.90 -18.20 1.29
N VAL A 163 -20.33 -18.31 0.02
CA VAL A 163 -20.51 -17.15 -0.87
C VAL A 163 -21.55 -16.19 -0.32
N ALA A 164 -22.66 -16.69 0.23
CA ALA A 164 -23.69 -15.86 0.83
C ALA A 164 -23.19 -15.13 2.09
N VAL A 165 -22.40 -15.78 2.95
CA VAL A 165 -21.77 -15.13 4.13
C VAL A 165 -20.80 -14.04 3.67
N PHE A 166 -19.92 -14.34 2.72
CA PHE A 166 -18.97 -13.37 2.17
C PHE A 166 -19.68 -12.18 1.52
N GLY A 167 -20.76 -12.42 0.77
CA GLY A 167 -21.60 -11.37 0.22
C GLY A 167 -22.26 -10.49 1.28
N ARG A 168 -22.73 -11.08 2.41
CA ARG A 168 -23.23 -10.29 3.55
C ARG A 168 -22.16 -9.39 4.15
N TRP A 169 -20.93 -9.89 4.30
CA TRP A 169 -19.81 -9.09 4.76
C TRP A 169 -19.51 -7.91 3.82
N LEU A 170 -19.46 -8.15 2.51
CA LEU A 170 -19.25 -7.09 1.53
C LEU A 170 -20.36 -6.02 1.60
N ASN A 171 -21.62 -6.45 1.77
CA ASN A 171 -22.76 -5.54 1.88
C ASN A 171 -22.80 -4.78 3.22
N SER A 172 -22.09 -5.25 4.26
CA SER A 172 -22.01 -4.57 5.56
C SER A 172 -20.85 -3.57 5.65
N LEU A 173 -20.02 -3.45 4.61
CA LEU A 173 -18.88 -2.54 4.63
C LEU A 173 -19.33 -1.08 4.64
N SER A 174 -18.97 -0.36 5.70
CA SER A 174 -19.25 1.08 5.88
C SER A 174 -18.18 2.00 5.28
N GLY A 175 -17.15 1.45 4.65
CA GLY A 175 -16.05 2.19 4.04
C GLY A 175 -15.11 1.30 3.23
N PRO A 176 -14.04 1.84 2.65
CA PRO A 176 -13.11 1.06 1.86
C PRO A 176 -12.42 -0.01 2.70
N VAL A 177 -12.22 -1.18 2.09
CA VAL A 177 -11.45 -2.30 2.61
C VAL A 177 -10.60 -2.81 1.46
N GLN A 178 -9.35 -3.15 1.75
CA GLN A 178 -8.45 -3.75 0.77
C GLN A 178 -8.16 -5.19 1.18
N ILE A 179 -8.31 -6.10 0.20
CA ILE A 179 -7.87 -7.49 0.32
C ILE A 179 -6.60 -7.63 -0.50
N LEU A 180 -5.49 -7.91 0.16
CA LEU A 180 -4.20 -8.12 -0.49
C LEU A 180 -3.82 -9.59 -0.38
N VAL A 181 -3.64 -10.25 -1.53
CA VAL A 181 -3.12 -11.62 -1.60
C VAL A 181 -1.71 -11.56 -2.14
N ARG A 182 -0.73 -12.02 -1.37
CA ARG A 182 0.68 -12.06 -1.78
C ARG A 182 1.27 -13.45 -1.66
N ALA A 183 2.25 -13.75 -2.51
CA ALA A 183 3.12 -14.89 -2.33
C ALA A 183 4.29 -14.47 -1.42
N GLU A 184 4.49 -15.23 -0.34
CA GLU A 184 5.53 -15.00 0.65
C GLU A 184 6.44 -16.22 0.71
N ARG A 185 7.76 -16.01 0.76
CA ARG A 185 8.71 -17.10 0.97
C ARG A 185 8.61 -17.59 2.40
N VAL A 186 8.51 -18.91 2.57
CA VAL A 186 8.48 -19.55 3.88
C VAL A 186 9.92 -19.77 4.31
N ASP A 187 10.34 -19.09 5.38
CA ASP A 187 11.59 -19.36 6.06
C ASP A 187 11.37 -20.39 7.17
N LEU A 188 12.00 -21.55 7.04
CA LEU A 188 11.92 -22.62 8.04
C LEU A 188 13.06 -22.58 9.06
N THR A 189 14.00 -21.63 8.95
CA THR A 189 15.22 -21.58 9.77
C THR A 189 14.90 -21.57 11.27
N ALA A 190 14.01 -20.68 11.70
CA ALA A 190 13.58 -20.60 13.10
C ALA A 190 12.84 -21.87 13.55
N THR A 191 11.99 -22.45 12.70
CA THR A 191 11.26 -23.69 12.98
C THR A 191 12.22 -24.87 13.17
N VAL A 192 13.25 -24.98 12.31
CA VAL A 192 14.28 -26.01 12.39
C VAL A 192 15.13 -25.84 13.64
N ALA A 193 15.54 -24.60 13.97
CA ALA A 193 16.30 -24.30 15.18
C ALA A 193 15.48 -24.67 16.44
N GLY A 194 14.25 -24.17 16.56
CA GLY A 194 13.40 -24.48 17.70
C GLY A 194 13.03 -25.96 17.80
N LEU A 195 12.94 -26.69 16.68
CA LEU A 195 12.82 -28.15 16.73
C LEU A 195 14.07 -28.79 17.33
N ARG A 196 15.27 -28.39 16.88
CA ARG A 196 16.56 -28.89 17.38
C ARG A 196 16.75 -28.61 18.87
N ASP A 197 16.37 -27.43 19.34
CA ASP A 197 16.52 -27.03 20.74
C ASP A 197 15.66 -27.88 21.69
N ARG A 198 14.50 -28.35 21.22
CA ARG A 198 13.58 -29.21 22.00
C ARG A 198 13.95 -30.70 21.95
N ILE A 199 14.81 -31.14 21.03
CA ILE A 199 15.19 -32.57 20.90
C ILE A 199 15.73 -33.16 22.22
N PRO A 200 16.61 -32.48 22.99
CA PRO A 200 17.15 -33.01 24.25
C PRO A 200 16.08 -33.20 25.34
N GLU A 201 14.96 -32.48 25.27
CA GLU A 201 13.87 -32.54 26.25
C GLU A 201 12.88 -33.68 25.97
N LEU A 202 13.02 -34.36 24.83
CA LEU A 202 12.09 -35.42 24.44
C LEU A 202 12.25 -36.67 25.33
N PRO A 203 11.14 -37.22 25.86
CA PRO A 203 11.19 -38.26 26.89
C PRO A 203 11.66 -39.63 26.38
N HIS A 204 11.60 -39.88 25.05
CA HIS A 204 11.90 -41.19 24.47
C HIS A 204 12.92 -41.07 23.32
N PRO A 205 13.96 -41.93 23.27
CA PRO A 205 15.03 -41.83 22.27
C PRO A 205 14.54 -41.95 20.81
N ALA A 206 13.52 -42.77 20.56
CA ALA A 206 12.91 -42.86 19.23
C ALA A 206 12.25 -41.55 18.77
N LEU A 207 11.65 -40.78 19.69
CA LEU A 207 11.08 -39.47 19.37
C LEU A 207 12.18 -38.46 19.06
N ALA A 208 13.27 -38.49 19.84
CA ALA A 208 14.44 -37.65 19.57
C ALA A 208 15.08 -37.96 18.20
N HIS A 209 15.11 -39.24 17.81
CA HIS A 209 15.57 -39.65 16.48
C HIS A 209 14.64 -39.11 15.37
N ALA A 210 13.33 -39.37 15.47
CA ALA A 210 12.36 -38.90 14.48
C ALA A 210 12.34 -37.36 14.36
N ALA A 211 12.46 -36.63 15.48
CA ALA A 211 12.54 -35.18 15.47
C ALA A 211 13.81 -34.67 14.77
N ARG A 212 14.94 -35.37 14.92
CA ARG A 212 16.20 -35.02 14.22
C ARG A 212 16.09 -35.26 12.72
N GLU A 213 15.50 -36.38 12.31
CA GLU A 213 15.23 -36.67 10.90
C GLU A 213 14.28 -35.63 10.30
N HIS A 214 13.22 -35.26 11.02
CA HIS A 214 12.28 -34.23 10.57
C HIS A 214 12.97 -32.87 10.43
N ALA A 215 13.80 -32.46 11.39
CA ALA A 215 14.58 -31.22 11.30
C ALA A 215 15.53 -31.23 10.09
N ALA A 216 16.18 -32.36 9.81
CA ALA A 216 17.04 -32.52 8.65
C ALA A 216 16.25 -32.45 7.34
N PHE A 217 15.09 -33.09 7.27
CA PHE A 217 14.19 -33.03 6.11
C PHE A 217 13.71 -31.60 5.83
N LEU A 218 13.28 -30.86 6.86
CA LEU A 218 12.83 -29.47 6.68
C LEU A 218 13.97 -28.54 6.23
N ALA A 219 15.17 -28.73 6.78
CA ALA A 219 16.34 -27.95 6.37
C ALA A 219 16.71 -28.22 4.90
N ASP A 220 16.68 -29.49 4.49
CA ASP A 220 16.95 -29.90 3.12
C ASP A 220 15.86 -29.43 2.14
N LEU A 221 14.58 -29.50 2.54
CA LEU A 221 13.46 -28.98 1.77
C LEU A 221 13.61 -27.46 1.52
N SER A 222 13.97 -26.70 2.55
CA SER A 222 14.21 -25.25 2.45
C SER A 222 15.44 -24.91 1.61
N ALA A 223 16.45 -25.77 1.57
CA ALA A 223 17.67 -25.56 0.79
C ALA A 223 17.46 -25.86 -0.70
N ARG A 224 16.61 -26.85 -1.02
CA ARG A 224 16.39 -27.32 -2.40
C ARG A 224 15.22 -26.66 -3.10
N HIS A 225 14.24 -26.13 -2.36
CA HIS A 225 13.01 -25.58 -2.93
C HIS A 225 12.69 -24.18 -2.41
N ASP A 226 12.21 -23.32 -3.31
CA ASP A 226 11.54 -22.08 -2.93
C ASP A 226 10.14 -22.39 -2.41
N LEU A 227 10.04 -22.48 -1.09
CA LEU A 227 8.77 -22.67 -0.41
C LEU A 227 8.00 -21.35 -0.40
N LEU A 228 6.83 -21.33 -1.05
CA LEU A 228 5.95 -20.17 -1.10
C LEU A 228 4.64 -20.48 -0.40
N ARG A 229 4.16 -19.54 0.41
CA ARG A 229 2.79 -19.55 0.95
C ARG A 229 2.01 -18.34 0.42
N ARG A 230 0.69 -18.50 0.32
CA ARG A 230 -0.22 -17.38 0.07
C ARG A 230 -0.56 -16.74 1.40
N GLN A 231 -0.14 -15.49 1.57
CA GLN A 231 -0.56 -14.66 2.68
C GLN A 231 -1.73 -13.78 2.22
N VAL A 232 -2.84 -13.85 2.93
CA VAL A 232 -4.04 -13.04 2.67
C VAL A 232 -4.16 -12.00 3.77
N LEU A 233 -4.20 -10.73 3.38
CA LEU A 233 -4.24 -9.60 4.29
C LEU A 233 -5.53 -8.83 4.07
N LEU A 234 -6.18 -8.49 5.18
CA LEU A 234 -7.32 -7.60 5.24
C LEU A 234 -6.88 -6.26 5.81
N ILE A 235 -7.05 -5.20 5.04
CA ILE A 235 -6.57 -3.86 5.37
C ILE A 235 -7.79 -2.94 5.47
N VAL A 236 -7.96 -2.33 6.63
CA VAL A 236 -9.03 -1.35 6.90
C VAL A 236 -8.40 0.00 7.15
N ARG A 237 -8.70 0.97 6.28
CA ARG A 237 -8.25 2.36 6.40
C ARG A 237 -9.41 3.25 6.80
N GLU A 238 -9.17 4.10 7.79
CA GLU A 238 -10.13 5.07 8.31
C GLU A 238 -9.55 6.49 8.23
N PRO A 239 -10.21 7.43 7.53
CA PRO A 239 -9.75 8.82 7.47
C PRO A 239 -9.82 9.48 8.86
N ALA A 240 -8.81 10.28 9.19
CA ALA A 240 -8.79 11.09 10.40
C ALA A 240 -9.38 12.47 10.10
N ALA A 241 -10.58 12.75 10.61
CA ALA A 241 -11.24 14.05 10.47
C ALA A 241 -11.36 14.77 11.84
N GLY A 242 -10.96 16.04 11.90
CA GLY A 242 -11.07 16.89 13.10
C GLY A 242 -9.92 16.72 14.12
N GLY A 243 -9.96 17.51 15.21
CA GLY A 243 -8.88 17.58 16.21
C GLY A 243 -8.59 16.27 16.94
N ASN A 244 -9.62 15.45 17.20
CA ASN A 244 -9.50 14.08 17.74
C ASN A 244 -9.60 13.00 16.64
N GLY A 245 -9.33 13.38 15.39
CA GLY A 245 -9.56 12.56 14.21
C GLY A 245 -8.82 11.22 14.25
N ARG A 246 -7.56 11.21 14.73
CA ARG A 246 -6.72 10.00 14.76
C ARG A 246 -7.23 8.95 15.75
N ALA A 247 -7.49 9.33 17.01
CA ALA A 247 -8.00 8.40 18.01
C ALA A 247 -9.37 7.83 17.62
N SER A 248 -10.24 8.67 17.04
CA SER A 248 -11.54 8.19 16.55
C SER A 248 -11.42 7.26 15.33
N ALA A 249 -10.50 7.56 14.41
CA ALA A 249 -10.21 6.72 13.24
C ALA A 249 -9.61 5.37 13.64
N ALA A 250 -8.65 5.37 14.57
CA ALA A 250 -8.10 4.16 15.18
C ALA A 250 -9.20 3.27 15.78
N ALA A 251 -10.08 3.84 16.60
CA ALA A 251 -11.18 3.10 17.20
C ALA A 251 -12.18 2.56 16.17
N ARG A 252 -12.45 3.30 15.08
CA ARG A 252 -13.29 2.81 13.97
C ARG A 252 -12.62 1.67 13.21
N ALA A 253 -11.33 1.76 12.93
CA ALA A 253 -10.58 0.75 12.20
C ALA A 253 -10.59 -0.58 12.96
N LEU A 254 -10.34 -0.54 14.26
CA LEU A 254 -10.41 -1.71 15.14
C LEU A 254 -11.81 -2.30 15.21
N ARG A 255 -12.86 -1.47 15.37
CA ARG A 255 -14.25 -1.96 15.37
C ARG A 255 -14.62 -2.66 14.07
N ARG A 256 -14.28 -2.07 12.92
CA ARG A 256 -14.52 -2.67 11.60
C ARG A 256 -13.75 -3.97 11.40
N MET A 257 -12.54 -4.07 11.95
CA MET A 257 -11.76 -5.31 11.91
C MET A 257 -12.41 -6.41 12.77
N ASP A 258 -12.93 -6.05 13.94
CA ASP A 258 -13.65 -6.99 14.82
C ASP A 258 -14.98 -7.44 14.20
N GLU A 259 -15.73 -6.53 13.58
CA GLU A 259 -16.93 -6.88 12.79
C GLU A 259 -16.59 -7.83 11.64
N ALA A 260 -15.52 -7.55 10.89
CA ALA A 260 -15.05 -8.43 9.82
C ALA A 260 -14.65 -9.81 10.36
N SER A 261 -13.92 -9.87 11.48
CA SER A 261 -13.57 -11.12 12.15
C SER A 261 -14.81 -11.95 12.51
N ARG A 262 -15.81 -11.33 13.14
CA ARG A 262 -17.05 -12.01 13.56
C ARG A 262 -17.88 -12.54 12.39
N VAL A 263 -17.95 -11.80 11.29
CA VAL A 263 -18.72 -12.25 10.11
C VAL A 263 -17.94 -13.32 9.34
N LEU A 264 -16.64 -13.13 9.14
CA LEU A 264 -15.80 -14.06 8.38
C LEU A 264 -15.51 -15.37 9.16
N SER A 265 -15.60 -15.37 10.49
CA SER A 265 -15.51 -16.62 11.27
C SER A 265 -16.62 -17.61 10.92
N ALA A 266 -17.79 -17.13 10.49
CA ALA A 266 -18.86 -17.99 9.99
C ALA A 266 -18.50 -18.69 8.67
N CYS A 267 -17.50 -18.20 7.93
CA CYS A 267 -16.92 -18.88 6.77
C CYS A 267 -15.85 -19.92 7.13
N GLY A 268 -15.53 -20.09 8.42
CA GLY A 268 -14.37 -20.87 8.87
C GLY A 268 -13.04 -20.16 8.62
N LEU A 269 -13.06 -18.85 8.37
CA LEU A 269 -11.86 -18.01 8.25
C LEU A 269 -11.46 -17.50 9.63
N VAL A 270 -10.16 -17.48 9.90
CA VAL A 270 -9.58 -16.89 11.12
C VAL A 270 -8.97 -15.56 10.72
N VAL A 271 -9.39 -14.48 11.37
CA VAL A 271 -8.85 -13.13 11.17
C VAL A 271 -7.99 -12.77 12.37
N LYS A 272 -6.67 -12.72 12.18
CA LYS A 272 -5.70 -12.35 13.21
C LYS A 272 -5.26 -10.91 12.98
N LEU A 273 -5.66 -9.99 13.88
CA LEU A 273 -5.10 -8.63 13.90
C LEU A 273 -3.59 -8.70 14.11
N LEU A 274 -2.82 -8.00 13.29
CA LEU A 274 -1.37 -7.95 13.41
C LEU A 274 -0.98 -6.93 14.50
N ASP A 275 -0.04 -7.30 15.35
CA ASP A 275 0.55 -6.40 16.33
C ASP A 275 1.62 -5.50 15.70
N ALA A 276 2.23 -4.62 16.49
CA ALA A 276 3.26 -3.70 16.02
C ALA A 276 4.47 -4.41 15.36
N ARG A 277 4.87 -5.57 15.89
CA ARG A 277 6.00 -6.35 15.40
C ARG A 277 5.65 -7.02 14.08
N ASP A 278 4.52 -7.70 14.03
CA ASP A 278 4.01 -8.38 12.85
C ASP A 278 3.80 -7.37 11.70
N VAL A 279 3.25 -6.19 11.98
CA VAL A 279 3.09 -5.12 10.99
C VAL A 279 4.43 -4.60 10.49
N THR A 280 5.40 -4.38 11.38
CA THR A 280 6.73 -3.90 10.99
C THR A 280 7.44 -4.92 10.11
N ALA A 281 7.39 -6.20 10.47
CA ALA A 281 7.94 -7.30 9.68
C ALA A 281 7.23 -7.44 8.32
N LEU A 282 5.91 -7.28 8.29
CA LEU A 282 5.12 -7.26 7.06
C LEU A 282 5.55 -6.11 6.14
N LEU A 283 5.65 -4.88 6.65
CA LEU A 283 6.08 -3.73 5.85
C LEU A 283 7.51 -3.92 5.32
N ALA A 284 8.43 -4.40 6.16
CA ALA A 284 9.81 -4.69 5.73
C ALA A 284 9.87 -5.74 4.61
N SER A 285 9.10 -6.83 4.73
CA SER A 285 9.03 -7.86 3.70
C SER A 285 8.36 -7.40 2.40
N CYS A 286 7.57 -6.31 2.43
CA CYS A 286 7.05 -5.67 1.22
C CYS A 286 8.14 -4.90 0.47
N PHE A 287 9.08 -4.26 1.17
CA PHE A 287 10.16 -3.49 0.54
C PHE A 287 11.38 -4.34 0.16
N ALA A 288 11.68 -5.37 0.95
CA ALA A 288 12.82 -6.26 0.73
C ALA A 288 12.42 -7.73 0.97
N PRO A 289 11.70 -8.38 0.04
CA PRO A 289 11.15 -9.71 0.24
C PRO A 289 12.21 -10.82 0.36
N THR A 290 13.46 -10.55 -0.02
CA THR A 290 14.59 -11.48 0.09
C THR A 290 15.50 -11.18 1.28
N ALA A 291 15.23 -10.10 2.03
CA ALA A 291 16.00 -9.80 3.23
C ALA A 291 15.70 -10.85 4.32
N PRO A 292 16.69 -11.18 5.16
CA PRO A 292 16.42 -12.00 6.33
C PRO A 292 15.36 -11.33 7.21
N PRO A 293 14.60 -12.11 8.01
CA PRO A 293 13.66 -11.54 8.96
C PRO A 293 14.37 -10.55 9.86
N LEU A 294 13.69 -9.45 10.18
CA LEU A 294 14.24 -8.45 11.08
C LEU A 294 14.55 -9.11 12.43
N PRO A 295 15.76 -8.90 12.99
CA PRO A 295 16.08 -9.35 14.34
C PRO A 295 15.09 -8.72 15.33
N ASP A 296 14.93 -9.34 16.50
CA ASP A 296 14.06 -8.79 17.53
C ASP A 296 14.56 -7.40 17.91
N ALA A 297 13.82 -6.38 17.47
CA ALA A 297 14.19 -4.99 17.63
C ALA A 297 13.44 -4.44 18.83
N ALA A 298 14.18 -3.82 19.75
CA ALA A 298 13.59 -3.09 20.85
C ALA A 298 12.67 -1.98 20.30
N GLY A 299 11.48 -1.84 20.88
CA GLY A 299 10.59 -0.73 20.59
C GLY A 299 11.23 0.63 20.93
N PRO A 300 10.63 1.76 20.49
CA PRO A 300 11.22 3.10 20.67
C PRO A 300 11.57 3.46 22.12
N ASP A 301 10.78 2.95 23.07
CA ASP A 301 10.93 3.20 24.51
C ASP A 301 11.55 2.01 25.26
N GLN A 302 11.92 0.94 24.55
CA GLN A 302 12.56 -0.22 25.15
C GLN A 302 14.08 -0.04 25.15
N VAL A 303 14.69 -0.33 26.29
CA VAL A 303 16.14 -0.35 26.42
C VAL A 303 16.69 -1.44 25.51
N ILE A 304 17.56 -1.06 24.58
CA ILE A 304 18.31 -2.01 23.74
C ILE A 304 19.24 -2.79 24.68
N THR A 305 18.86 -4.02 25.00
CA THR A 305 19.76 -4.98 25.64
C THR A 305 20.51 -5.70 24.53
N ALA A 306 21.84 -5.82 24.64
CA ALA A 306 22.62 -6.57 23.66
C ALA A 306 22.08 -8.00 23.61
N GLY A 307 21.62 -8.43 22.43
CA GLY A 307 21.12 -9.79 22.21
C GLY A 307 22.20 -10.82 22.55
N GLY A 308 21.76 -11.94 23.12
CA GLY A 308 22.61 -13.07 23.48
C GLY A 308 23.53 -13.54 22.35
N GLU A 309 24.61 -14.19 22.77
CA GLU A 309 25.77 -14.60 21.96
C GLU A 309 25.39 -15.21 20.60
N TRP A 310 26.10 -14.75 19.56
CA TRP A 310 25.99 -15.20 18.17
C TRP A 310 26.55 -16.61 17.97
#